data_AF-A0A956CHA2-F1
#
_entry.id   AF-A0A956CHA2-F1
#
_cell.length_a   1.000
_cell.length_b   1.000
_cell.length_c   1.000
_cell.angle_alpha   90.00
_cell.angle_beta   90.00
_cell.angle_gamma   90.00
#
_symmetry.space_group_name_H-M   'P 1'
#
loop_
_entity.id
_entity.type
_entity.pdbx_description
1 polymer ?
#
loop_
_entity_poly.entity_id
_entity_poly.type
_entity_poly.pdbx_seq_one_letter_code
_entity_poly.pdbx_strand_id
1 'polypeptide(L)'
;MLLVTGCAGPEAAPTLRAAKHVTLPTITPPVSCTTKRDRLLALPDLGGTPALDRMRALARAKGEPVVFVRAPRYAGTDPIVRAYRRRLNGSRFPWDLLDHWKPRFAASPELARSVLLTEGYLYADRADVAWALWDRVELGLLFRDAGLWIERGGALLHAKRVGSGYRYLDGPDRGKPARLLLFDRVGVADSTPPPPLHRDLRSLAHRLGFDRARIQRRTSEGLLATLRYDGVWVDSVLESDGAKLTLSCELAAPPGLSQSKRRALARERALGALRAEMLAQVRAEVPFDEPKNEWGQQDGHLRGTWLSAYLRGDDSYSFNFDRYPVFDDVGAARPPQVCIDFVTETLERAAGTYFRPRGEPPGRHVGRLDFDLLISGNRRQVPVFLRFAQEHPDMFEVHTVPERRRIPYLFKRRFYDALVRDADDYPAGSIVVIHGFAPWDHYNVPHYHTFFVYETDPVSGMPTLLVGNAGKPRLSSWEPVMARTPGRKIEQVIRAHIDWLVRVTGERSGEPDVPPLLAVN
;
A
#
# COMPACT_ATOMS: atom_id res chain seq x y z
N MET A 1 53.30 -57.31 -13.02
CA MET A 1 52.81 -58.24 -14.05
C MET A 1 51.58 -57.60 -14.68
N LEU A 2 51.54 -57.52 -16.02
CA LEU A 2 50.58 -56.81 -16.91
C LEU A 2 50.74 -55.27 -16.99
N LEU A 3 51.24 -54.66 -18.09
CA LEU A 3 50.68 -54.47 -19.47
C LEU A 3 49.56 -53.39 -19.47
N VAL A 4 49.39 -52.43 -20.39
CA VAL A 4 50.14 -51.87 -21.52
C VAL A 4 49.41 -50.58 -21.96
N THR A 5 50.18 -49.66 -22.54
CA THR A 5 49.92 -48.46 -23.37
C THR A 5 48.49 -48.08 -23.85
N GLY A 6 48.25 -46.77 -23.90
CA GLY A 6 47.31 -46.11 -24.83
C GLY A 6 47.89 -44.78 -25.34
N CYS A 7 48.14 -44.68 -26.64
CA CYS A 7 48.66 -43.50 -27.34
C CYS A 7 47.53 -42.50 -27.64
N ALA A 8 47.76 -41.21 -27.40
CA ALA A 8 46.92 -40.10 -27.88
C ALA A 8 47.59 -39.45 -29.11
N GLY A 9 46.84 -39.34 -30.21
CA GLY A 9 47.27 -38.67 -31.44
C GLY A 9 47.14 -37.14 -31.37
N PRO A 10 47.72 -36.39 -32.35
CA PRO A 10 47.73 -34.94 -32.33
C PRO A 10 46.40 -34.36 -32.82
N GLU A 11 45.85 -33.45 -32.03
CA GLU A 11 44.61 -32.72 -32.29
C GLU A 11 44.85 -31.65 -33.39
N ALA A 12 44.02 -31.67 -34.43
CA ALA A 12 44.12 -30.78 -35.58
C ALA A 12 43.72 -29.33 -35.23
N ALA A 13 44.51 -28.36 -35.70
CA ALA A 13 44.27 -26.95 -35.50
C ALA A 13 42.97 -26.46 -36.18
N PRO A 14 42.18 -25.56 -35.56
CA PRO A 14 40.94 -25.06 -36.14
C PRO A 14 41.22 -24.07 -37.28
N THR A 15 40.53 -24.27 -38.40
CA THR A 15 40.50 -23.36 -39.54
C THR A 15 39.70 -22.09 -39.22
N LEU A 16 40.36 -20.93 -39.33
CA LEU A 16 39.77 -19.60 -39.23
C LEU A 16 38.69 -19.39 -40.31
N ARG A 17 37.41 -19.37 -39.90
CA ARG A 17 36.30 -18.95 -40.74
C ARG A 17 36.28 -17.43 -40.86
N ALA A 18 36.21 -16.94 -42.10
CA ALA A 18 36.08 -15.53 -42.44
C ALA A 18 34.88 -14.88 -41.70
N ALA A 19 35.16 -13.76 -41.03
CA ALA A 19 34.18 -13.00 -40.27
C ALA A 19 33.10 -12.43 -41.20
N LYS A 20 31.82 -12.75 -40.92
CA LYS A 20 30.68 -12.06 -41.53
C LYS A 20 30.74 -10.58 -41.12
N HIS A 21 30.72 -9.68 -42.11
CA HIS A 21 30.53 -8.26 -41.89
C HIS A 21 29.28 -8.03 -41.03
N VAL A 22 29.50 -7.58 -39.80
CA VAL A 22 28.45 -7.10 -38.90
C VAL A 22 28.05 -5.73 -39.40
N THR A 23 26.88 -5.64 -40.05
CA THR A 23 26.26 -4.37 -40.39
C THR A 23 25.90 -3.66 -39.07
N LEU A 24 26.60 -2.57 -38.76
CA LEU A 24 26.27 -1.75 -37.59
C LEU A 24 24.84 -1.22 -37.73
N PRO A 25 23.99 -1.36 -36.70
CA PRO A 25 22.63 -0.84 -36.75
C PRO A 25 22.68 0.67 -36.94
N THR A 26 21.96 1.16 -37.95
CA THR A 26 21.78 2.58 -38.22
C THR A 26 21.16 3.24 -36.99
N ILE A 27 21.91 4.12 -36.31
CA ILE A 27 21.44 4.83 -35.13
C ILE A 27 20.42 5.88 -35.61
N THR A 28 19.13 5.56 -35.47
CA THR A 28 18.07 6.55 -35.69
C THR A 28 18.22 7.66 -34.64
N PRO A 29 18.25 8.95 -35.03
CA PRO A 29 18.35 10.04 -34.08
C PRO A 29 17.18 9.99 -33.07
N PRO A 30 17.40 10.37 -31.80
CA PRO A 30 16.35 10.34 -30.80
C PRO A 30 15.20 11.25 -31.22
N VAL A 31 14.00 10.66 -31.32
CA VAL A 31 12.76 11.38 -31.64
C VAL A 31 12.51 12.45 -30.56
N SER A 32 12.29 13.70 -30.99
CA SER A 32 12.05 14.81 -30.07
C SER A 32 10.83 14.57 -29.17
N CYS A 33 10.83 15.12 -27.96
CA CYS A 33 9.70 14.94 -27.04
C CYS A 33 8.38 15.50 -27.62
N THR A 34 8.47 16.62 -28.33
CA THR A 34 7.34 17.21 -29.07
C THR A 34 6.76 16.22 -30.07
N THR A 35 7.60 15.54 -30.85
CA THR A 35 7.13 14.52 -31.81
C THR A 35 6.42 13.35 -31.12
N LYS A 36 6.91 12.89 -29.96
CA LYS A 36 6.24 11.82 -29.18
C LYS A 36 4.90 12.29 -28.63
N ARG A 37 4.83 13.53 -28.13
CA ARG A 37 3.59 14.16 -27.68
C ARG A 37 2.57 14.25 -28.83
N ASP A 38 2.99 14.76 -29.98
CA ASP A 38 2.14 14.96 -31.15
C ASP A 38 1.58 13.63 -31.67
N ARG A 39 2.39 12.57 -31.64
CA ARG A 39 1.93 11.20 -31.91
C ARG A 39 0.77 10.79 -30.98
N LEU A 40 0.91 10.95 -29.67
CA LEU A 40 -0.17 10.62 -28.73
C LEU A 40 -1.39 11.52 -28.89
N LEU A 41 -1.20 12.79 -29.25
CA LEU A 41 -2.30 13.71 -29.57
C LEU A 41 -3.07 13.31 -30.84
N ALA A 42 -2.41 12.64 -31.79
CA ALA A 42 -3.04 12.13 -32.99
C ALA A 42 -3.87 10.85 -32.75
N LEU A 43 -3.56 10.07 -31.71
CA LEU A 43 -4.32 8.85 -31.37
C LEU A 43 -5.66 9.17 -30.69
N PRO A 44 -6.72 8.37 -30.89
CA PRO A 44 -8.00 8.56 -30.19
C PRO A 44 -7.84 8.59 -28.66
N ASP A 45 -8.47 9.57 -28.01
CA ASP A 45 -8.60 9.55 -26.55
C ASP A 45 -9.67 8.52 -26.16
N LEU A 46 -9.29 7.58 -25.31
CA LEU A 46 -10.14 6.47 -24.87
C LEU A 46 -11.07 6.87 -23.72
N GLY A 47 -10.99 8.12 -23.25
CA GLY A 47 -11.95 8.76 -22.34
C GLY A 47 -11.78 8.36 -20.87
N GLY A 48 -11.11 7.25 -20.58
CA GLY A 48 -10.76 6.81 -19.23
C GLY A 48 -11.96 6.48 -18.35
N THR A 49 -11.79 6.79 -17.07
CA THR A 49 -12.81 6.62 -16.03
C THR A 49 -12.90 7.87 -15.16
N PRO A 50 -13.44 9.00 -15.65
CA PRO A 50 -13.41 10.26 -14.92
C PRO A 50 -14.15 10.20 -13.56
N ALA A 51 -15.13 9.31 -13.43
CA ALA A 51 -15.79 9.02 -12.17
C ALA A 51 -14.84 8.35 -11.17
N LEU A 52 -14.00 7.41 -11.63
CA LEU A 52 -12.94 6.80 -10.83
C LEU A 52 -11.81 7.77 -10.52
N ASP A 53 -11.41 8.63 -11.46
CA ASP A 53 -10.28 9.55 -11.28
C ASP A 53 -10.55 10.60 -10.18
N ARG A 54 -11.80 10.72 -9.72
CA ARG A 54 -12.26 11.60 -8.64
C ARG A 54 -12.58 10.84 -7.34
N MET A 55 -12.20 9.56 -7.24
CA MET A 55 -12.87 8.63 -6.36
C MET A 55 -12.55 8.70 -4.88
N ARG A 56 -13.62 8.42 -4.12
CA ARG A 56 -13.60 7.98 -2.73
C ARG A 56 -13.43 6.46 -2.56
N ALA A 57 -13.52 5.66 -3.63
CA ALA A 57 -13.51 4.20 -3.50
C ALA A 57 -12.18 3.66 -2.98
N LEU A 58 -11.04 4.19 -3.44
CA LEU A 58 -9.72 3.76 -2.95
C LEU A 58 -9.46 4.17 -1.48
N ALA A 59 -10.19 5.17 -0.96
CA ALA A 59 -10.16 5.45 0.48
C ALA A 59 -11.06 4.51 1.29
N ARG A 60 -12.06 3.88 0.66
CA ARG A 60 -12.99 2.96 1.34
C ARG A 60 -12.52 1.53 1.23
N ALA A 61 -12.20 1.07 0.04
CA ALA A 61 -11.72 -0.27 -0.28
C ALA A 61 -10.22 -0.22 -0.59
N LYS A 62 -9.49 -1.24 -0.13
CA LYS A 62 -8.10 -1.41 -0.52
C LYS A 62 -8.04 -1.77 -2.01
N GLY A 63 -7.25 -1.02 -2.76
CA GLY A 63 -7.09 -1.16 -4.20
C GLY A 63 -5.76 -0.61 -4.66
N GLU A 64 -5.32 -1.03 -5.84
CA GLU A 64 -4.16 -0.45 -6.51
C GLU A 64 -4.57 0.87 -7.18
N PRO A 65 -3.94 2.01 -6.87
CA PRO A 65 -4.14 3.24 -7.62
C PRO A 65 -3.69 3.08 -9.07
N VAL A 66 -4.66 2.92 -9.96
CA VAL A 66 -4.44 2.73 -11.40
C VAL A 66 -5.27 3.73 -12.20
N VAL A 67 -4.82 4.02 -13.42
CA VAL A 67 -5.60 4.80 -14.39
C VAL A 67 -6.15 3.86 -15.44
N PHE A 68 -7.47 3.79 -15.58
CA PHE A 68 -8.07 3.07 -16.69
C PHE A 68 -8.02 3.92 -17.97
N VAL A 69 -7.60 3.32 -19.08
CA VAL A 69 -7.68 3.97 -20.41
C VAL A 69 -9.12 4.08 -20.89
N ARG A 70 -9.99 3.15 -20.47
CA ARG A 70 -11.46 3.22 -20.58
C ARG A 70 -12.09 2.43 -19.44
N ALA A 71 -13.33 2.76 -19.08
CA ALA A 71 -14.12 1.93 -18.18
C ALA A 71 -14.23 0.48 -18.69
N PRO A 72 -14.00 -0.54 -17.83
CA PRO A 72 -14.37 -1.92 -18.13
C PRO A 72 -15.87 -2.01 -18.44
N ARG A 73 -16.22 -2.76 -19.47
CA ARG A 73 -17.59 -2.91 -19.97
C ARG A 73 -18.14 -4.27 -19.60
N TYR A 74 -19.37 -4.27 -19.11
CA TYR A 74 -20.09 -5.52 -18.95
C TYR A 74 -20.49 -6.06 -20.34
N ALA A 75 -19.95 -7.22 -20.71
CA ALA A 75 -20.15 -7.82 -22.03
C ALA A 75 -21.40 -8.71 -22.14
N GLY A 76 -22.09 -9.00 -21.03
CA GLY A 76 -23.17 -9.98 -21.02
C GLY A 76 -24.52 -9.42 -21.48
N THR A 77 -25.25 -10.20 -22.27
CA THR A 77 -26.65 -9.91 -22.66
C THR A 77 -27.67 -10.60 -21.75
N ASP A 78 -27.22 -11.45 -20.81
CA ASP A 78 -28.08 -12.21 -19.91
C ASP A 78 -28.95 -11.28 -19.02
N PRO A 79 -30.30 -11.36 -19.13
CA PRO A 79 -31.23 -10.60 -18.30
C PRO A 79 -31.03 -10.80 -16.80
N ILE A 80 -30.71 -12.02 -16.35
CA ILE A 80 -30.54 -12.37 -14.94
C ILE A 80 -29.34 -11.63 -14.37
N VAL A 81 -28.19 -11.71 -15.05
CA VAL A 81 -26.97 -11.01 -14.64
C VAL A 81 -27.19 -9.50 -14.61
N ARG A 82 -27.89 -8.93 -15.60
CA ARG A 82 -28.27 -7.51 -15.60
C ARG A 82 -29.13 -7.13 -14.39
N ALA A 83 -30.08 -7.97 -13.99
CA ALA A 83 -30.92 -7.74 -12.82
C ALA A 83 -30.09 -7.72 -11.52
N TYR A 84 -29.19 -8.68 -11.34
CA TYR A 84 -28.25 -8.71 -10.21
C TYR A 84 -27.38 -7.45 -10.17
N ARG A 85 -26.74 -7.09 -11.28
CA ARG A 85 -25.86 -5.90 -11.33
C ARG A 85 -26.62 -4.61 -11.07
N ARG A 86 -27.84 -4.47 -11.62
CA ARG A 86 -28.72 -3.33 -11.34
C ARG A 86 -29.07 -3.23 -9.86
N ARG A 87 -29.42 -4.36 -9.23
CA ARG A 87 -29.75 -4.40 -7.80
C ARG A 87 -28.54 -4.09 -6.92
N LEU A 88 -27.36 -4.61 -7.25
CA LEU A 88 -26.11 -4.30 -6.53
C LEU A 88 -25.76 -2.82 -6.64
N ASN A 89 -25.72 -2.30 -7.87
CA ASN A 89 -25.37 -0.90 -8.13
C ASN A 89 -26.45 0.10 -7.70
N GLY A 90 -27.68 -0.35 -7.44
CA GLY A 90 -28.78 0.46 -6.92
C GLY A 90 -28.98 0.35 -5.40
N SER A 91 -28.35 -0.63 -4.74
CA SER A 91 -28.55 -0.90 -3.32
C SER A 91 -28.00 0.22 -2.44
N ARG A 92 -28.67 0.49 -1.31
CA ARG A 92 -28.13 1.27 -0.19
C ARG A 92 -27.27 0.43 0.75
N PHE A 93 -27.45 -0.89 0.69
CA PHE A 93 -26.79 -1.89 1.52
C PHE A 93 -26.18 -2.99 0.63
N PRO A 94 -25.15 -2.67 -0.19
CA PRO A 94 -24.55 -3.66 -1.08
C PRO A 94 -23.90 -4.82 -0.32
N TRP A 95 -23.46 -4.59 0.92
CA TRP A 95 -22.84 -5.60 1.77
C TRP A 95 -23.82 -6.72 2.16
N ASP A 96 -24.98 -6.38 2.74
CA ASP A 96 -26.02 -7.36 3.12
C ASP A 96 -26.53 -8.14 1.90
N LEU A 97 -26.61 -7.45 0.75
CA LEU A 97 -27.05 -8.05 -0.50
C LEU A 97 -26.07 -9.12 -0.99
N LEU A 98 -24.76 -8.88 -0.90
CA LEU A 98 -23.75 -9.85 -1.28
C LEU A 98 -23.74 -11.06 -0.34
N ASP A 99 -23.93 -10.86 0.97
CA ASP A 99 -24.07 -11.95 1.93
C ASP A 99 -25.26 -12.84 1.60
N HIS A 100 -26.40 -12.22 1.31
CA HIS A 100 -27.60 -12.94 0.89
C HIS A 100 -27.40 -13.74 -0.42
N TRP A 101 -26.57 -13.24 -1.35
CA TRP A 101 -26.28 -13.94 -2.61
C TRP A 101 -25.16 -14.97 -2.50
N LYS A 102 -24.34 -14.94 -1.44
CA LYS A 102 -23.16 -15.79 -1.28
C LYS A 102 -23.46 -17.29 -1.46
N PRO A 103 -24.53 -17.87 -0.86
CA PRO A 103 -24.83 -19.29 -1.06
C PRO A 103 -25.11 -19.65 -2.53
N ARG A 104 -25.87 -18.81 -3.24
CA ARG A 104 -26.19 -19.00 -4.65
C ARG A 104 -24.95 -18.87 -5.53
N PHE A 105 -24.12 -17.87 -5.28
CA PHE A 105 -22.86 -17.67 -6.00
C PHE A 105 -21.86 -18.80 -5.74
N ALA A 106 -21.83 -19.36 -4.53
CA ALA A 106 -20.99 -20.52 -4.22
C ALA A 106 -21.42 -21.78 -5.01
N ALA A 107 -22.74 -21.93 -5.26
CA ALA A 107 -23.29 -23.00 -6.10
C ALA A 107 -23.14 -22.75 -7.61
N SER A 108 -22.91 -21.49 -8.03
CA SER A 108 -22.77 -21.11 -9.44
C SER A 108 -21.69 -20.04 -9.63
N PRO A 109 -20.40 -20.40 -9.55
CA PRO A 109 -19.28 -19.46 -9.68
C PRO A 109 -19.29 -18.65 -10.99
N GLU A 110 -19.80 -19.22 -12.08
CA GLU A 110 -19.91 -18.62 -13.42
C GLU A 110 -20.86 -17.42 -13.39
N LEU A 111 -22.00 -17.57 -12.68
CA LEU A 111 -22.93 -16.49 -12.41
C LEU A 111 -22.26 -15.42 -11.54
N ALA A 112 -21.54 -15.84 -10.49
CA ALA A 112 -20.81 -14.93 -9.61
C ALA A 112 -19.79 -14.08 -10.40
N ARG A 113 -18.98 -14.69 -11.28
CA ARG A 113 -18.02 -13.99 -12.15
C ARG A 113 -18.73 -12.99 -13.07
N SER A 114 -19.83 -13.41 -13.70
CA SER A 114 -20.58 -12.55 -14.63
C SER A 114 -21.22 -11.33 -13.94
N VAL A 115 -21.65 -11.50 -12.69
CA VAL A 115 -22.23 -10.42 -11.87
C VAL A 115 -21.17 -9.50 -11.28
N LEU A 116 -20.14 -10.08 -10.66
CA LEU A 116 -19.20 -9.37 -9.78
C LEU A 116 -17.95 -8.86 -10.50
N LEU A 117 -17.55 -9.48 -11.61
CA LEU A 117 -16.40 -9.04 -12.41
C LEU A 117 -16.86 -8.27 -13.66
N THR A 118 -16.01 -7.37 -14.13
CA THR A 118 -16.23 -6.59 -15.37
C THR A 118 -15.00 -6.72 -16.25
N GLU A 119 -15.07 -7.47 -17.35
CA GLU A 119 -13.89 -7.86 -18.16
C GLU A 119 -12.76 -8.50 -17.33
N GLY A 120 -13.14 -9.25 -16.28
CA GLY A 120 -12.22 -9.88 -15.33
C GLY A 120 -11.79 -8.98 -14.16
N TYR A 121 -12.17 -7.69 -14.15
CA TYR A 121 -11.82 -6.75 -13.09
C TYR A 121 -12.79 -6.80 -11.91
N LEU A 122 -12.26 -6.75 -10.68
CA LEU A 122 -13.02 -6.37 -9.49
C LEU A 122 -13.21 -4.84 -9.50
N TYR A 123 -14.28 -4.38 -10.13
CA TYR A 123 -14.49 -2.98 -10.48
C TYR A 123 -15.80 -2.44 -9.92
N ALA A 124 -15.78 -1.23 -9.36
CA ALA A 124 -16.98 -0.47 -9.01
C ALA A 124 -16.74 1.04 -9.09
N ASP A 125 -17.70 1.77 -9.64
CA ASP A 125 -17.72 3.25 -9.67
C ASP A 125 -18.28 3.89 -8.39
N ARG A 126 -18.90 3.07 -7.53
CA ARG A 126 -19.50 3.50 -6.28
C ARG A 126 -18.66 3.02 -5.10
N ALA A 127 -18.31 3.94 -4.22
CA ALA A 127 -17.39 3.67 -3.12
C ALA A 127 -17.93 2.68 -2.06
N ASP A 128 -19.26 2.62 -1.86
CA ASP A 128 -19.90 1.62 -1.00
C ASP A 128 -19.96 0.23 -1.64
N VAL A 129 -20.20 0.16 -2.95
CA VAL A 129 -20.12 -1.10 -3.70
C VAL A 129 -18.69 -1.61 -3.73
N ALA A 130 -17.71 -0.74 -3.98
CA ALA A 130 -16.28 -1.08 -3.94
C ALA A 130 -15.87 -1.69 -2.59
N TRP A 131 -16.32 -1.09 -1.48
CA TRP A 131 -16.11 -1.63 -0.14
C TRP A 131 -16.72 -3.02 0.03
N ALA A 132 -18.00 -3.18 -0.34
CA ALA A 132 -18.70 -4.45 -0.22
C ALA A 132 -18.03 -5.55 -1.07
N LEU A 133 -17.59 -5.22 -2.29
CA LEU A 133 -16.87 -6.14 -3.15
C LEU A 133 -15.54 -6.58 -2.53
N TRP A 134 -14.73 -5.63 -2.05
CA TRP A 134 -13.44 -5.93 -1.42
C TRP A 134 -13.58 -6.79 -0.15
N ASP A 135 -14.58 -6.50 0.69
CA ASP A 135 -14.77 -7.23 1.94
C ASP A 135 -15.36 -8.63 1.73
N ARG A 136 -16.33 -8.78 0.81
CA ARG A 136 -17.14 -10.01 0.69
C ARG A 136 -16.74 -10.95 -0.44
N VAL A 137 -16.06 -10.47 -1.47
CA VAL A 137 -15.74 -11.29 -2.64
C VAL A 137 -14.43 -12.03 -2.44
N GLU A 138 -14.53 -13.35 -2.37
CA GLU A 138 -13.41 -14.27 -2.24
C GLU A 138 -13.16 -15.01 -3.56
N LEU A 139 -11.91 -15.37 -3.86
CA LEU A 139 -11.58 -16.13 -5.07
C LEU A 139 -12.30 -17.49 -5.12
N GLY A 140 -12.51 -18.14 -3.97
CA GLY A 140 -13.25 -19.41 -3.86
C GLY A 140 -14.74 -19.30 -4.20
N LEU A 141 -15.30 -18.09 -4.17
CA LEU A 141 -16.66 -17.80 -4.64
C LEU A 141 -16.72 -17.70 -6.17
N LEU A 142 -15.64 -17.21 -6.77
CA LEU A 142 -15.56 -16.88 -8.19
C LEU A 142 -15.04 -18.02 -9.05
N PHE A 143 -14.14 -18.87 -8.53
CA PHE A 143 -13.43 -19.87 -9.34
C PHE A 143 -13.35 -21.24 -8.66
N ARG A 144 -13.29 -22.30 -9.47
CA ARG A 144 -13.03 -23.69 -9.03
C ARG A 144 -11.75 -24.29 -9.61
N ASP A 145 -11.10 -23.57 -10.51
CA ASP A 145 -9.90 -23.97 -11.23
C ASP A 145 -8.70 -24.21 -10.31
N ALA A 146 -7.76 -25.04 -10.75
CA ALA A 146 -6.59 -25.41 -9.93
C ALA A 146 -5.66 -24.21 -9.66
N GLY A 147 -5.54 -23.30 -10.63
CA GLY A 147 -4.70 -22.12 -10.56
C GLY A 147 -5.35 -20.90 -11.21
N LEU A 148 -4.97 -19.73 -10.74
CA LEU A 148 -5.42 -18.43 -11.22
C LEU A 148 -4.22 -17.52 -11.46
N TRP A 149 -4.35 -16.61 -12.42
CA TRP A 149 -3.52 -15.42 -12.51
C TRP A 149 -4.28 -14.21 -11.96
N ILE A 150 -3.56 -13.28 -11.33
CA ILE A 150 -4.08 -12.02 -10.79
C ILE A 150 -3.18 -10.89 -11.26
N GLU A 151 -3.72 -9.97 -12.05
CA GLU A 151 -3.03 -8.77 -12.49
C GLU A 151 -3.35 -7.63 -11.50
N ARG A 152 -2.34 -7.13 -10.80
CA ARG A 152 -2.42 -6.04 -9.82
C ARG A 152 -1.43 -4.94 -10.20
N GLY A 153 -1.94 -3.81 -10.66
CA GLY A 153 -1.09 -2.77 -11.22
C GLY A 153 -0.22 -3.34 -12.34
N GLY A 154 1.09 -3.12 -12.28
CA GLY A 154 2.02 -3.64 -13.27
C GLY A 154 2.48 -5.09 -13.04
N ALA A 155 1.98 -5.77 -11.99
CA ALA A 155 2.42 -7.11 -11.60
C ALA A 155 1.41 -8.19 -12.01
N LEU A 156 1.93 -9.31 -12.50
CA LEU A 156 1.18 -10.54 -12.72
C LEU A 156 1.56 -11.55 -11.63
N LEU A 157 0.60 -11.84 -10.75
CA LEU A 157 0.71 -12.78 -9.64
C LEU A 157 0.00 -14.08 -9.98
N HIS A 158 0.38 -15.16 -9.29
CA HIS A 158 -0.26 -16.46 -9.46
C HIS A 158 -0.79 -16.97 -8.12
N ALA A 159 -1.91 -17.69 -8.16
CA ALA A 159 -2.50 -18.32 -6.99
C ALA A 159 -2.89 -19.77 -7.30
N LYS A 160 -2.71 -20.65 -6.33
CA LYS A 160 -3.17 -22.05 -6.40
C LYS A 160 -4.31 -22.31 -5.44
N ARG A 161 -5.20 -23.21 -5.81
CA ARG A 161 -6.30 -23.65 -4.95
C ARG A 161 -5.78 -24.47 -3.78
N VAL A 162 -6.27 -24.18 -2.57
CA VAL A 162 -5.98 -24.92 -1.33
C VAL A 162 -7.27 -25.02 -0.53
N GLY A 163 -7.84 -26.23 -0.44
CA GLY A 163 -9.17 -26.45 0.15
C GLY A 163 -10.26 -25.72 -0.64
N SER A 164 -11.04 -24.88 0.05
CA SER A 164 -12.09 -24.05 -0.57
C SER A 164 -11.59 -22.70 -1.11
N GLY A 165 -10.35 -22.31 -0.79
CA GLY A 165 -9.77 -21.00 -1.14
C GLY A 165 -8.54 -21.09 -2.02
N TYR A 166 -7.79 -19.99 -2.10
CA TYR A 166 -6.56 -19.87 -2.88
C TYR A 166 -5.43 -19.30 -2.03
N ARG A 167 -4.19 -19.61 -2.37
CA ARG A 167 -2.98 -19.02 -1.79
C ARG A 167 -2.04 -18.54 -2.89
N TYR A 168 -1.37 -17.41 -2.67
CA TYR A 168 -0.40 -16.88 -3.62
C TYR A 168 0.79 -17.84 -3.78
N LEU A 169 1.25 -18.00 -5.01
CA LEU A 169 2.43 -18.78 -5.37
C LEU A 169 3.71 -17.93 -5.39
N ASP A 170 3.56 -16.65 -5.69
CA ASP A 170 4.63 -15.67 -5.85
C ASP A 170 4.24 -14.31 -5.24
N GLY A 171 5.12 -13.32 -5.43
CA GLY A 171 4.94 -11.97 -4.91
C GLY A 171 5.16 -11.84 -3.39
N PRO A 172 4.87 -10.64 -2.85
CA PRO A 172 5.15 -10.30 -1.45
C PRO A 172 4.30 -11.08 -0.42
N ASP A 173 3.18 -11.64 -0.86
CA ASP A 173 2.24 -12.42 -0.04
C ASP A 173 2.33 -13.92 -0.32
N ARG A 174 3.45 -14.41 -0.88
CA ARG A 174 3.65 -15.84 -1.19
C ARG A 174 3.27 -16.74 0.00
N GLY A 175 2.45 -17.75 -0.28
CA GLY A 175 1.94 -18.70 0.71
C GLY A 175 0.81 -18.18 1.59
N LYS A 176 0.49 -16.88 1.58
CA LYS A 176 -0.66 -16.31 2.29
C LYS A 176 -1.96 -16.53 1.47
N PRO A 177 -3.14 -16.46 2.12
CA PRO A 177 -4.42 -16.51 1.40
C PRO A 177 -4.50 -15.43 0.31
N ALA A 178 -4.86 -15.85 -0.90
CA ALA A 178 -5.04 -14.94 -2.04
C ALA A 178 -6.39 -14.24 -1.95
N ARG A 179 -6.37 -12.92 -2.14
CA ARG A 179 -7.56 -12.04 -2.10
C ARG A 179 -7.46 -11.02 -3.23
N LEU A 180 -8.61 -10.69 -3.81
CA LEU A 180 -8.69 -9.60 -4.78
C LEU A 180 -8.73 -8.26 -4.06
N LEU A 181 -7.95 -7.30 -4.57
CA LEU A 181 -8.09 -5.90 -4.26
C LEU A 181 -8.98 -5.21 -5.32
N LEU A 182 -9.50 -4.03 -4.98
CA LEU A 182 -10.21 -3.23 -5.96
C LEU A 182 -9.26 -2.93 -7.15
N PHE A 183 -9.79 -3.11 -8.35
CA PHE A 183 -9.11 -3.00 -9.64
C PHE A 183 -8.13 -4.12 -10.02
N ASP A 184 -8.00 -5.16 -9.18
CA ASP A 184 -7.34 -6.39 -9.64
C ASP A 184 -8.12 -6.99 -10.81
N ARG A 185 -7.39 -7.56 -11.76
CA ARG A 185 -7.95 -8.42 -12.81
C ARG A 185 -7.60 -9.87 -12.51
N VAL A 186 -8.51 -10.79 -12.79
CA VAL A 186 -8.30 -12.22 -12.52
C VAL A 186 -8.82 -13.11 -13.64
N GLY A 187 -8.13 -14.21 -13.86
CA GLY A 187 -8.54 -15.28 -14.77
C GLY A 187 -7.89 -16.62 -14.41
N VAL A 188 -8.21 -17.64 -15.20
CA VAL A 188 -7.72 -19.01 -15.00
C VAL A 188 -6.28 -19.13 -15.47
N ALA A 189 -5.43 -19.87 -14.75
CA ALA A 189 -3.98 -19.93 -15.01
C ALA A 189 -3.62 -20.32 -16.46
N ASP A 190 -4.40 -21.21 -17.09
CA ASP A 190 -4.14 -21.70 -18.44
C ASP A 190 -4.60 -20.72 -19.55
N SER A 191 -5.16 -19.56 -19.17
CA SER A 191 -5.57 -18.51 -20.11
C SER A 191 -4.51 -17.43 -20.21
N THR A 192 -4.27 -16.92 -21.43
CA THR A 192 -3.48 -15.70 -21.62
C THR A 192 -4.29 -14.48 -21.19
N PRO A 193 -3.79 -13.64 -20.24
CA PRO A 193 -4.45 -12.40 -19.89
C PRO A 193 -4.61 -11.52 -21.14
N PRO A 194 -5.83 -11.01 -21.43
CA PRO A 194 -5.99 -10.05 -22.53
C PRO A 194 -5.23 -8.76 -22.20
N PRO A 195 -4.98 -7.85 -23.17
CA PRO A 195 -4.37 -6.56 -22.88
C PRO A 195 -5.10 -5.82 -21.74
N PRO A 196 -4.38 -5.28 -20.75
CA PRO A 196 -5.00 -4.61 -19.61
C PRO A 196 -5.60 -3.26 -19.99
N LEU A 197 -6.70 -2.93 -19.35
CA LEU A 197 -7.35 -1.62 -19.47
C LEU A 197 -6.77 -0.58 -18.51
N HIS A 198 -6.08 -1.02 -17.47
CA HIS A 198 -5.49 -0.12 -16.48
C HIS A 198 -4.02 0.15 -16.77
N ARG A 199 -3.50 1.22 -16.17
CA ARG A 199 -2.10 1.64 -16.20
C ARG A 199 -1.63 1.91 -14.78
N ASP A 200 -0.52 1.30 -14.41
CA ASP A 200 0.08 1.37 -13.09
C ASP A 200 0.86 2.67 -12.92
N LEU A 201 0.14 3.68 -12.43
CA LEU A 201 0.69 4.97 -12.13
C LEU A 201 1.41 5.00 -10.79
N ARG A 202 1.02 4.15 -9.85
CA ARG A 202 1.61 4.06 -8.51
C ARG A 202 3.06 3.60 -8.58
N SER A 203 3.34 2.49 -9.26
CA SER A 203 4.73 2.03 -9.40
C SER A 203 5.61 3.06 -10.11
N LEU A 204 5.05 3.78 -11.09
CA LEU A 204 5.78 4.87 -11.75
C LEU A 204 6.05 6.03 -10.78
N ALA A 205 5.09 6.40 -9.93
CA ALA A 205 5.24 7.43 -8.91
C ALA A 205 6.38 7.12 -7.94
N HIS A 206 6.48 5.86 -7.46
CA HIS A 206 7.58 5.42 -6.60
C HIS A 206 8.95 5.50 -7.30
N ARG A 207 9.04 5.00 -8.54
CA ARG A 207 10.31 5.02 -9.31
C ARG A 207 10.82 6.44 -9.59
N LEU A 208 9.92 7.38 -9.88
CA LEU A 208 10.28 8.74 -10.30
C LEU A 208 10.23 9.77 -9.16
N GLY A 209 9.50 9.48 -8.08
CA GLY A 209 9.30 10.35 -6.92
C GLY A 209 8.16 11.38 -7.03
N PHE A 210 7.37 11.39 -8.11
CA PHE A 210 6.25 12.34 -8.19
C PHE A 210 5.13 11.96 -7.21
N ASP A 211 4.46 12.97 -6.65
CA ASP A 211 3.39 12.77 -5.66
C ASP A 211 1.98 13.06 -6.22
N ARG A 212 1.91 13.72 -7.39
CA ARG A 212 0.67 13.94 -8.13
C ARG A 212 0.86 13.79 -9.63
N ALA A 213 -0.23 13.45 -10.30
CA ALA A 213 -0.34 13.41 -11.75
C ALA A 213 -1.70 13.95 -12.18
N ARG A 214 -1.71 14.75 -13.25
CA ARG A 214 -2.93 15.18 -13.94
C ARG A 214 -2.95 14.52 -15.31
N ILE A 215 -3.86 13.57 -15.51
CA ILE A 215 -3.96 12.86 -16.78
C ILE A 215 -4.72 13.72 -17.80
N GLN A 216 -4.02 14.13 -18.85
CA GLN A 216 -4.56 14.98 -19.92
C GLN A 216 -5.19 14.15 -21.04
N ARG A 217 -4.55 13.04 -21.43
CA ARG A 217 -5.02 12.17 -22.52
C ARG A 217 -4.69 10.71 -22.24
N ARG A 218 -5.59 9.80 -22.63
CA ARG A 218 -5.42 8.35 -22.50
C ARG A 218 -5.54 7.71 -23.87
N THR A 219 -4.50 7.00 -24.31
CA THR A 219 -4.51 6.34 -25.62
C THR A 219 -4.21 4.85 -25.45
N SER A 220 -4.27 4.09 -26.54
CA SER A 220 -3.84 2.70 -26.54
C SER A 220 -2.34 2.54 -26.29
N GLU A 221 -1.52 3.53 -26.68
CA GLU A 221 -0.06 3.46 -26.65
C GLU A 221 0.56 4.09 -25.39
N GLY A 222 -0.14 5.03 -24.75
CA GLY A 222 0.41 5.77 -23.62
C GLY A 222 -0.51 6.84 -23.04
N LEU A 223 0.04 7.62 -22.12
CA LEU A 223 -0.65 8.73 -21.45
C LEU A 223 0.09 10.04 -21.70
N LEU A 224 -0.68 11.11 -21.87
CA LEU A 224 -0.19 12.47 -21.65
C LEU A 224 -0.60 12.90 -20.25
N ALA A 225 0.36 13.33 -19.44
CA ALA A 225 0.11 13.73 -18.07
C ALA A 225 1.01 14.90 -17.66
N THR A 226 0.56 15.70 -16.70
CA THR A 226 1.45 16.62 -15.97
C THR A 226 1.81 15.98 -14.65
N LEU A 227 3.09 15.79 -14.34
CA LEU A 227 3.59 15.18 -13.11
C LEU A 227 4.08 16.24 -12.13
N ARG A 228 3.84 16.07 -10.82
CA ARG A 228 4.30 16.97 -9.75
C ARG A 228 5.49 16.36 -9.00
N TYR A 229 6.64 17.02 -9.05
CA TYR A 229 7.81 16.69 -8.25
C TYR A 229 8.01 17.81 -7.24
N ASP A 230 7.80 17.54 -5.95
CA ASP A 230 8.12 18.48 -4.87
C ASP A 230 7.57 19.90 -5.15
N GLY A 231 6.29 19.96 -5.52
CA GLY A 231 5.58 21.20 -5.87
C GLY A 231 5.69 21.66 -7.33
N VAL A 232 6.68 21.19 -8.09
CA VAL A 232 6.92 21.59 -9.49
C VAL A 232 6.18 20.66 -10.46
N TRP A 233 5.34 21.25 -11.32
CA TRP A 233 4.60 20.51 -12.35
C TRP A 233 5.33 20.52 -13.69
N VAL A 234 5.38 19.37 -14.38
CA VAL A 234 5.99 19.22 -15.71
C VAL A 234 5.15 18.34 -16.63
N ASP A 235 4.93 18.79 -17.87
CA ASP A 235 4.24 18.01 -18.89
C ASP A 235 5.11 16.83 -19.34
N SER A 236 4.52 15.64 -19.34
CA SER A 236 5.22 14.37 -19.47
C SER A 236 4.52 13.46 -20.48
N VAL A 237 5.32 12.77 -21.27
CA VAL A 237 4.88 11.70 -22.17
C VAL A 237 5.20 10.37 -21.51
N LEU A 238 4.15 9.57 -21.26
CA LEU A 238 4.28 8.25 -20.65
C LEU A 238 3.95 7.17 -21.69
N GLU A 239 4.88 6.26 -21.92
CA GLU A 239 4.67 5.10 -22.80
C GLU A 239 4.12 3.94 -21.97
N SER A 240 3.22 3.16 -22.57
CA SER A 240 2.66 1.96 -21.93
C SER A 240 3.12 0.68 -22.58
N ASP A 241 3.50 -0.28 -21.74
CA ASP A 241 3.73 -1.68 -22.09
C ASP A 241 2.78 -2.53 -21.23
N GLY A 242 1.65 -2.92 -21.81
CA GLY A 242 0.53 -3.48 -21.07
C GLY A 242 0.05 -2.52 -19.97
N ALA A 243 0.09 -2.97 -18.72
CA ALA A 243 -0.27 -2.16 -17.55
C ALA A 243 0.88 -1.26 -17.09
N LYS A 244 2.13 -1.56 -17.44
CA LYS A 244 3.29 -0.81 -16.97
C LYS A 244 3.41 0.52 -17.72
N LEU A 245 3.79 1.56 -16.98
CA LEU A 245 4.14 2.87 -17.54
C LEU A 245 5.63 3.13 -17.40
N THR A 246 6.18 3.85 -18.36
CA THR A 246 7.54 4.42 -18.31
C THR A 246 7.51 5.90 -18.70
N LEU A 247 8.38 6.72 -18.09
CA LEU A 247 8.54 8.10 -18.52
C LEU A 247 9.39 8.13 -19.79
N SER A 248 8.78 8.55 -20.88
CA SER A 248 9.44 8.64 -22.18
C SER A 248 10.21 9.95 -22.32
N CYS A 249 9.58 11.08 -21.98
CA CYS A 249 10.20 12.41 -22.00
C CYS A 249 9.33 13.46 -21.30
N GLU A 250 9.90 14.67 -21.10
CA GLU A 250 9.21 15.84 -20.52
C GLU A 250 9.34 17.06 -21.44
N LEU A 251 8.23 17.78 -21.62
CA LEU A 251 8.13 18.95 -22.50
C LEU A 251 8.52 20.20 -21.72
N ALA A 252 9.80 20.59 -21.85
CA ALA A 252 10.43 21.74 -21.21
C ALA A 252 10.51 21.64 -19.68
N ALA A 253 11.74 21.44 -19.18
CA ALA A 253 12.01 21.42 -17.75
C ALA A 253 11.90 22.84 -17.17
N PRO A 254 10.92 23.15 -16.30
CA PRO A 254 10.91 24.43 -15.59
C PRO A 254 12.19 24.60 -14.75
N PRO A 255 12.60 25.84 -14.44
CA PRO A 255 13.71 26.09 -13.54
C PRO A 255 13.54 25.32 -12.23
N GLY A 256 14.62 24.68 -11.76
CA GLY A 256 14.61 23.89 -10.52
C GLY A 256 14.07 22.47 -10.64
N LEU A 257 13.51 22.03 -11.79
CA LEU A 257 12.95 20.66 -11.93
C LEU A 257 13.93 19.56 -11.50
N SER A 258 15.20 19.68 -11.89
CA SER A 258 16.23 18.70 -11.50
C SER A 258 16.43 18.61 -9.99
N GLN A 259 16.39 19.75 -9.28
CA GLN A 259 16.48 19.78 -7.82
C GLN A 259 15.22 19.19 -7.17
N SER A 260 14.04 19.57 -7.66
CA SER A 260 12.75 19.03 -7.19
C SER A 260 12.66 17.52 -7.38
N LYS A 261 13.13 16.99 -8.51
CA LYS A 261 13.23 15.54 -8.74
C LYS A 261 14.16 14.84 -7.76
N ARG A 262 15.33 15.42 -7.47
CA ARG A 262 16.24 14.88 -6.46
C ARG A 262 15.61 14.85 -5.07
N ARG A 263 14.94 15.93 -4.65
CA ARG A 263 14.22 16.00 -3.36
C ARG A 263 13.07 15.00 -3.29
N ALA A 264 12.28 14.90 -4.37
CA ALA A 264 11.21 13.92 -4.52
C ALA A 264 11.71 12.47 -4.38
N LEU A 265 12.82 12.11 -5.03
CA LEU A 265 13.43 10.78 -4.90
C LEU A 265 14.03 10.53 -3.52
N ALA A 266 14.68 11.53 -2.92
CA ALA A 266 15.16 11.45 -1.54
C ALA A 266 14.00 11.19 -0.57
N ARG A 267 12.85 11.85 -0.80
CA ARG A 267 11.60 11.57 -0.09
C ARG A 267 11.13 10.15 -0.24
N GLU A 268 10.99 9.63 -1.46
CA GLU A 268 10.51 8.26 -1.63
C GLU A 268 11.45 7.21 -1.02
N ARG A 269 12.78 7.44 -1.02
CA ARG A 269 13.72 6.54 -0.34
C ARG A 269 13.56 6.55 1.17
N ALA A 270 13.43 7.73 1.77
CA ALA A 270 13.22 7.87 3.20
C ALA A 270 11.87 7.27 3.63
N LEU A 271 10.80 7.51 2.85
CA LEU A 271 9.51 6.86 3.04
C LEU A 271 9.59 5.34 2.83
N GLY A 272 10.40 4.87 1.88
CA GLY A 272 10.66 3.45 1.66
C GLY A 272 11.25 2.76 2.88
N ALA A 273 12.18 3.43 3.59
CA ALA A 273 12.70 2.93 4.86
C ALA A 273 11.61 2.82 5.94
N LEU A 274 10.75 3.85 6.08
CA LEU A 274 9.62 3.78 7.01
C LEU A 274 8.63 2.68 6.64
N ARG A 275 8.23 2.58 5.37
CA ARG A 275 7.27 1.57 4.89
C ARG A 275 7.80 0.16 5.13
N ALA A 276 9.10 -0.08 4.96
CA ALA A 276 9.72 -1.36 5.28
C ALA A 276 9.50 -1.75 6.75
N GLU A 277 9.73 -0.82 7.69
CA GLU A 277 9.53 -1.06 9.13
C GLU A 277 8.06 -1.15 9.53
N MET A 278 7.17 -0.39 8.89
CA MET A 278 5.72 -0.54 9.06
C MET A 278 5.28 -1.96 8.67
N LEU A 279 5.73 -2.45 7.51
CA LEU A 279 5.40 -3.79 7.03
C LEU A 279 6.06 -4.88 7.88
N ALA A 280 7.28 -4.67 8.37
CA ALA A 280 7.95 -5.60 9.27
C ALA A 280 7.13 -5.79 10.55
N GLN A 281 6.65 -4.70 11.16
CA GLN A 281 5.79 -4.77 12.35
C GLN A 281 4.42 -5.41 12.09
N VAL A 282 3.81 -5.15 10.93
CA VAL A 282 2.57 -5.83 10.51
C VAL A 282 2.80 -7.34 10.36
N ARG A 283 3.89 -7.75 9.68
CA ARG A 283 4.22 -9.17 9.48
C ARG A 283 4.57 -9.89 10.78
N ALA A 284 5.22 -9.20 11.71
CA ALA A 284 5.56 -9.72 13.02
C ALA A 284 4.34 -9.81 13.97
N GLU A 285 3.19 -9.25 13.56
CA GLU A 285 1.99 -9.17 14.39
C GLU A 285 2.34 -8.70 15.81
N VAL A 286 3.06 -7.58 15.89
CA VAL A 286 3.48 -6.99 17.18
C VAL A 286 2.26 -6.82 18.07
N PRO A 287 2.27 -7.37 19.30
CA PRO A 287 1.07 -7.39 20.14
C PRO A 287 0.63 -5.97 20.49
N PHE A 288 -0.67 -5.74 20.45
CA PHE A 288 -1.24 -4.54 21.07
C PHE A 288 -1.12 -4.67 22.60
N ASP A 289 -0.88 -3.57 23.29
CA ASP A 289 -0.71 -3.53 24.75
C ASP A 289 -2.07 -3.55 25.47
N GLU A 290 -2.84 -4.61 25.21
CA GLU A 290 -4.15 -4.90 25.78
C GLU A 290 -4.11 -6.33 26.35
N PRO A 291 -4.37 -6.52 27.65
CA PRO A 291 -4.37 -7.86 28.24
C PRO A 291 -5.53 -8.70 27.71
N LYS A 292 -5.32 -10.01 27.55
CA LYS A 292 -6.37 -10.96 27.10
C LYS A 292 -7.54 -10.99 28.07
N ASN A 293 -7.25 -11.01 29.37
CA ASN A 293 -8.22 -10.83 30.44
C ASN A 293 -7.97 -9.48 31.11
N GLU A 294 -8.98 -8.60 31.09
CA GLU A 294 -8.88 -7.22 31.57
C GLU A 294 -9.88 -6.95 32.71
N TRP A 295 -9.45 -6.17 33.71
CA TRP A 295 -10.33 -5.61 34.74
C TRP A 295 -10.27 -4.08 34.70
N GLY A 296 -11.30 -3.46 34.12
CA GLY A 296 -11.33 -2.01 33.88
C GLY A 296 -10.59 -1.64 32.59
N GLN A 297 -9.98 -0.46 32.54
CA GLN A 297 -9.10 -0.04 31.43
C GLN A 297 -7.64 -0.19 31.86
N GLN A 298 -6.93 -1.12 31.22
CA GLN A 298 -5.55 -1.53 31.51
C GLN A 298 -4.68 -1.53 30.25
N ASP A 299 -5.16 -0.95 29.14
CA ASP A 299 -4.35 -0.64 27.96
C ASP A 299 -3.04 0.08 28.36
N GLY A 300 -1.90 -0.43 27.90
CA GLY A 300 -0.58 0.14 28.17
C GLY A 300 0.18 -0.49 29.34
N HIS A 301 -0.42 -1.41 30.09
CA HIS A 301 0.22 -2.00 31.28
C HIS A 301 1.13 -3.21 31.00
N LEU A 302 0.92 -3.95 29.90
CA LEU A 302 1.75 -5.11 29.56
C LEU A 302 3.18 -4.70 29.26
N ARG A 303 3.43 -3.54 28.65
CA ARG A 303 4.79 -3.11 28.28
C ARG A 303 5.76 -3.03 29.46
N GLY A 304 5.31 -2.54 30.62
CA GLY A 304 6.18 -2.47 31.81
C GLY A 304 6.55 -3.87 32.32
N THR A 305 5.58 -4.78 32.32
CA THR A 305 5.79 -6.18 32.72
C THR A 305 6.69 -6.93 31.72
N TRP A 306 6.45 -6.72 30.43
CA TRP A 306 7.29 -7.22 29.35
C TRP A 306 8.73 -6.73 29.48
N LEU A 307 8.95 -5.42 29.67
CA LEU A 307 10.29 -4.85 29.76
C LEU A 307 11.06 -5.43 30.94
N SER A 308 10.39 -5.60 32.09
CA SER A 308 10.99 -6.21 33.27
C SER A 308 11.43 -7.65 33.02
N ALA A 309 10.61 -8.44 32.32
CA ALA A 309 10.93 -9.81 31.95
C ALA A 309 12.06 -9.88 30.91
N TYR A 310 12.00 -9.02 29.89
CA TYR A 310 13.03 -8.89 28.86
C TYR A 310 14.41 -8.58 29.48
N LEU A 311 14.48 -7.61 30.40
CA LEU A 311 15.74 -7.23 31.06
C LEU A 311 16.31 -8.32 31.98
N ARG A 312 15.47 -9.21 32.52
CA ARG A 312 15.92 -10.40 33.27
C ARG A 312 16.36 -11.55 32.38
N GLY A 313 16.11 -11.47 31.07
CA GLY A 313 16.35 -12.57 30.13
C GLY A 313 15.28 -13.66 30.17
N ASP A 314 14.08 -13.36 30.69
CA ASP A 314 12.97 -14.31 30.70
C ASP A 314 12.39 -14.49 29.27
N ASP A 315 11.95 -15.70 28.92
CA ASP A 315 11.27 -15.96 27.63
C ASP A 315 9.78 -15.58 27.63
N SER A 316 9.21 -15.33 28.81
CA SER A 316 7.78 -15.04 28.98
C SER A 316 7.50 -14.27 30.26
N TYR A 317 6.35 -13.61 30.31
CA TYR A 317 5.84 -12.93 31.51
C TYR A 317 4.36 -13.25 31.71
N SER A 318 3.86 -12.98 32.92
CA SER A 318 2.46 -13.19 33.26
C SER A 318 1.79 -11.87 33.63
N PHE A 319 0.54 -11.69 33.22
CA PHE A 319 -0.31 -10.56 33.58
C PHE A 319 -1.77 -11.02 33.61
N ASN A 320 -2.53 -10.71 34.66
CA ASN A 320 -3.91 -11.15 34.85
C ASN A 320 -4.13 -12.65 34.59
N PHE A 321 -3.24 -13.51 35.14
CA PHE A 321 -3.24 -14.97 34.96
C PHE A 321 -2.93 -15.48 33.55
N ASP A 322 -2.79 -14.60 32.56
CA ASP A 322 -2.36 -14.96 31.22
C ASP A 322 -0.84 -14.95 31.10
N ARG A 323 -0.31 -15.87 30.29
CA ARG A 323 1.10 -15.91 29.91
C ARG A 323 1.29 -15.29 28.53
N TYR A 324 2.31 -14.44 28.42
CA TYR A 324 2.69 -13.71 27.22
C TYR A 324 4.16 -14.00 26.89
N PRO A 325 4.52 -14.14 25.60
CA PRO A 325 5.91 -14.33 25.21
C PRO A 325 6.69 -13.00 25.23
N VAL A 326 7.98 -13.06 25.56
CA VAL A 326 8.89 -11.90 25.41
C VAL A 326 9.42 -11.81 23.98
N PHE A 327 9.67 -12.96 23.34
CA PHE A 327 10.22 -13.10 22.00
C PHE A 327 9.23 -13.83 21.07
N ASP A 328 9.39 -13.68 19.75
CA ASP A 328 8.70 -14.51 18.77
C ASP A 328 9.40 -15.86 18.56
N ASP A 329 8.83 -16.67 17.66
CA ASP A 329 9.34 -18.01 17.35
C ASP A 329 10.76 -17.99 16.76
N VAL A 330 11.19 -16.87 16.15
CA VAL A 330 12.54 -16.69 15.60
C VAL A 330 13.49 -15.98 16.58
N GLY A 331 13.02 -15.65 17.79
CA GLY A 331 13.80 -15.00 18.84
C GLY A 331 13.84 -13.47 18.75
N ALA A 332 13.09 -12.83 17.86
CA ALA A 332 12.99 -11.37 17.86
C ALA A 332 12.15 -10.87 19.04
N ALA A 333 12.56 -9.76 19.65
CA ALA A 333 11.81 -9.15 20.75
C ALA A 333 10.39 -8.73 20.29
N ARG A 334 9.37 -9.07 21.09
CA ARG A 334 7.96 -8.72 20.84
C ARG A 334 7.41 -7.74 21.88
N PRO A 335 7.88 -6.49 21.87
CA PRO A 335 7.36 -5.50 22.80
C PRO A 335 5.87 -5.21 22.53
N PRO A 336 5.00 -5.23 23.57
CA PRO A 336 3.63 -4.72 23.45
C PRO A 336 3.63 -3.23 23.09
N GLN A 337 2.69 -2.84 22.22
CA GLN A 337 2.57 -1.48 21.68
C GLN A 337 1.15 -0.93 21.84
N VAL A 338 1.03 0.35 22.19
CA VAL A 338 -0.17 1.14 21.89
C VAL A 338 -0.02 1.86 20.55
N CYS A 339 -1.08 2.52 20.04
CA CYS A 339 -1.07 3.14 18.71
C CYS A 339 0.12 4.09 18.47
N ILE A 340 0.50 4.90 19.48
CA ILE A 340 1.63 5.84 19.36
C ILE A 340 3.00 5.16 19.45
N ASP A 341 3.09 3.99 20.09
CA ASP A 341 4.32 3.20 20.07
C ASP A 341 4.60 2.72 18.64
N PHE A 342 3.57 2.31 17.89
CA PHE A 342 3.75 1.94 16.48
C PHE A 342 4.39 3.09 15.68
N VAL A 343 3.97 4.34 15.94
CA VAL A 343 4.54 5.53 15.27
C VAL A 343 5.99 5.75 15.67
N THR A 344 6.24 5.84 16.97
CA THR A 344 7.58 6.18 17.50
C THR A 344 8.58 5.06 17.23
N GLU A 345 8.20 3.79 17.44
CA GLU A 345 9.05 2.63 17.16
C GLU A 345 9.29 2.42 15.66
N THR A 346 8.35 2.78 14.76
CA THR A 346 8.61 2.75 13.31
C THR A 346 9.73 3.73 12.93
N LEU A 347 9.67 4.96 13.44
CA LEU A 347 10.70 5.98 13.19
C LEU A 347 12.05 5.56 13.80
N GLU A 348 12.05 5.04 15.03
CA GLU A 348 13.24 4.51 15.70
C GLU A 348 13.86 3.35 14.91
N ARG A 349 13.07 2.33 14.53
CA ARG A 349 13.55 1.18 13.76
C ARG A 349 14.10 1.59 12.41
N ALA A 350 13.45 2.53 11.72
CA ALA A 350 13.93 3.03 10.44
C ALA A 350 15.25 3.82 10.59
N ALA A 351 15.51 4.36 11.78
CA ALA A 351 16.76 4.99 12.16
C ALA A 351 17.79 4.02 12.78
N GLY A 352 17.48 2.72 12.83
CA GLY A 352 18.36 1.67 13.33
C GLY A 352 18.20 1.35 14.82
N THR A 353 17.17 1.85 15.50
CA THR A 353 16.97 1.60 16.94
C THR A 353 15.95 0.48 17.17
N TYR A 354 16.35 -0.60 17.85
CA TYR A 354 15.48 -1.76 18.12
C TYR A 354 15.91 -2.52 19.38
N PHE A 355 15.00 -3.32 19.95
CA PHE A 355 15.33 -4.25 21.04
C PHE A 355 16.14 -5.43 20.51
N ARG A 356 17.23 -5.77 21.20
CA ARG A 356 18.08 -6.89 20.81
C ARG A 356 17.33 -8.23 20.91
N PRO A 357 17.57 -9.16 19.96
CA PRO A 357 16.92 -10.47 19.95
C PRO A 357 17.40 -11.36 21.10
N ARG A 358 16.71 -12.49 21.27
CA ARG A 358 17.10 -13.58 22.17
C ARG A 358 18.51 -14.08 21.82
N GLY A 359 19.32 -14.28 22.85
CA GLY A 359 20.71 -14.71 22.73
C GLY A 359 21.74 -13.56 22.80
N GLU A 360 21.29 -12.31 22.67
CA GLU A 360 22.11 -11.13 22.97
C GLU A 360 21.84 -10.61 24.38
N PRO A 361 22.78 -9.86 25.01
CA PRO A 361 22.52 -9.18 26.27
C PRO A 361 21.31 -8.25 26.16
N PRO A 362 20.29 -8.36 27.04
CA PRO A 362 19.08 -7.55 26.97
C PRO A 362 19.39 -6.06 26.89
N GLY A 363 18.72 -5.36 25.98
CA GLY A 363 18.87 -3.93 25.78
C GLY A 363 18.43 -3.49 24.39
N ARG A 364 18.70 -2.23 24.06
CA ARG A 364 18.43 -1.68 22.73
C ARG A 364 19.74 -1.55 21.95
N HIS A 365 19.72 -1.90 20.68
CA HIS A 365 20.65 -1.31 19.74
C HIS A 365 20.16 0.11 19.47
N VAL A 366 21.01 1.12 19.70
CA VAL A 366 20.64 2.53 19.54
C VAL A 366 21.22 3.01 18.21
N GLY A 367 20.32 3.34 17.29
CA GLY A 367 20.64 3.96 16.01
C GLY A 367 20.69 5.48 16.11
N ARG A 368 20.22 6.17 15.07
CA ARG A 368 20.29 7.64 14.95
C ARG A 368 19.17 8.38 15.67
N LEU A 369 18.18 7.67 16.20
CA LEU A 369 17.01 8.23 16.84
C LEU A 369 16.62 7.36 18.04
N ASP A 370 16.46 7.99 19.20
CA ASP A 370 15.97 7.34 20.41
C ASP A 370 15.00 8.27 21.15
N PHE A 371 13.70 7.96 21.07
CA PHE A 371 12.67 8.75 21.73
C PHE A 371 12.64 8.56 23.24
N ASP A 372 13.23 7.50 23.80
CA ASP A 372 13.38 7.38 25.26
C ASP A 372 14.30 8.50 25.81
N LEU A 373 15.22 9.01 24.99
CA LEU A 373 16.12 10.11 25.37
C LEU A 373 15.57 11.50 24.99
N LEU A 374 14.77 11.58 23.93
CA LEU A 374 14.31 12.87 23.39
C LEU A 374 12.99 13.35 24.00
N ILE A 375 12.10 12.44 24.40
CA ILE A 375 10.76 12.80 24.89
C ILE A 375 10.75 12.75 26.41
N SER A 376 10.59 13.90 27.05
CA SER A 376 10.34 13.97 28.49
C SER A 376 8.93 13.49 28.84
N GLY A 377 8.81 12.61 29.83
CA GLY A 377 7.53 12.09 30.32
C GLY A 377 7.11 10.78 29.66
N ASN A 378 5.82 10.44 29.74
CA ASN A 378 5.32 9.19 29.19
C ASN A 378 5.13 9.30 27.66
N ARG A 379 6.15 8.95 26.87
CA ARG A 379 6.11 8.99 25.39
C ARG A 379 4.99 8.17 24.77
N ARG A 380 4.40 7.25 25.52
CA ARG A 380 3.30 6.37 25.09
C ARG A 380 1.94 7.07 25.10
N GLN A 381 1.91 8.37 25.40
CA GLN A 381 0.71 9.21 25.32
C GLN A 381 0.77 10.12 24.09
N VAL A 382 -0.30 10.11 23.28
CA VAL A 382 -0.41 10.96 22.08
C VAL A 382 -0.22 12.46 22.39
N PRO A 383 -0.80 13.03 23.47
CA PRO A 383 -0.54 14.43 23.83
C PRO A 383 0.93 14.75 24.13
N VAL A 384 1.69 13.80 24.66
CA VAL A 384 3.13 13.98 24.93
C VAL A 384 3.91 14.03 23.63
N PHE A 385 3.66 13.11 22.69
CA PHE A 385 4.28 13.14 21.37
C PHE A 385 3.88 14.37 20.56
N LEU A 386 2.62 14.80 20.63
CA LEU A 386 2.15 16.02 19.96
C LEU A 386 2.90 17.27 20.45
N ARG A 387 3.07 17.41 21.76
CA ARG A 387 3.83 18.52 22.36
C ARG A 387 5.28 18.48 21.90
N PHE A 388 5.92 17.30 21.96
CA PHE A 388 7.28 17.12 21.45
C PHE A 388 7.39 17.53 19.97
N ALA A 389 6.47 17.09 19.11
CA ALA A 389 6.48 17.47 17.71
C ALA A 389 6.29 18.99 17.48
N GLN A 390 5.53 19.67 18.34
CA GLN A 390 5.37 21.13 18.31
C GLN A 390 6.61 21.89 18.80
N GLU A 391 7.31 21.34 19.79
CA GLU A 391 8.55 21.89 20.35
C GLU A 391 9.77 21.66 19.44
N HIS A 392 9.68 20.72 18.50
CA HIS A 392 10.72 20.37 17.54
C HIS A 392 10.30 20.64 16.08
N PRO A 393 10.08 21.92 15.70
CA PRO A 393 9.69 22.28 14.33
C PRO A 393 10.79 22.03 13.29
N ASP A 394 12.02 21.74 13.71
CA ASP A 394 13.09 21.27 12.82
C ASP A 394 12.87 19.81 12.38
N MET A 395 12.11 19.04 13.17
CA MET A 395 11.81 17.63 12.93
C MET A 395 10.41 17.44 12.34
N PHE A 396 9.42 18.17 12.85
CA PHE A 396 8.01 17.97 12.50
C PHE A 396 7.26 19.26 12.21
N GLU A 397 6.36 19.21 11.22
CA GLU A 397 5.28 20.15 11.03
C GLU A 397 4.00 19.59 11.67
N VAL A 398 3.39 20.32 12.60
CA VAL A 398 2.11 19.92 13.22
C VAL A 398 0.97 20.79 12.71
N HIS A 399 0.11 20.18 11.91
CA HIS A 399 -1.11 20.82 11.40
C HIS A 399 -2.32 20.45 12.27
N THR A 400 -2.88 21.44 12.96
CA THR A 400 -4.16 21.28 13.66
C THR A 400 -5.32 21.51 12.68
N VAL A 401 -6.14 20.48 12.47
CA VAL A 401 -7.32 20.61 11.59
C VAL A 401 -8.30 21.61 12.20
N PRO A 402 -8.72 22.67 11.50
CA PRO A 402 -9.68 23.63 12.03
C PRO A 402 -10.99 22.95 12.42
N GLU A 403 -11.63 23.36 13.52
CA GLU A 403 -12.82 22.68 14.06
C GLU A 403 -13.92 22.44 13.01
N ARG A 404 -14.24 23.47 12.21
CA ARG A 404 -15.21 23.39 11.10
C ARG A 404 -14.87 22.35 10.00
N ARG A 405 -13.60 21.95 9.91
CA ARG A 405 -13.07 20.93 8.98
C ARG A 405 -12.89 19.57 9.65
N ARG A 406 -13.04 19.44 10.98
CA ARG A 406 -13.00 18.16 11.70
C ARG A 406 -14.30 17.40 11.51
N ILE A 407 -14.46 16.75 10.35
CA ILE A 407 -15.68 16.03 10.00
C ILE A 407 -15.70 14.67 10.70
N PRO A 408 -16.71 14.34 11.53
CA PRO A 408 -16.89 12.99 12.06
C PRO A 408 -17.16 11.98 10.94
N TYR A 409 -16.64 10.77 11.10
CA TYR A 409 -16.79 9.71 10.10
C TYR A 409 -18.25 9.32 9.81
N LEU A 410 -19.16 9.48 10.77
CA LEU A 410 -20.59 9.20 10.60
C LEU A 410 -21.20 9.98 9.42
N PHE A 411 -20.61 11.14 9.07
CA PHE A 411 -20.92 11.89 7.86
C PHE A 411 -20.02 11.46 6.68
N LYS A 412 -19.98 10.16 6.37
CA LYS A 412 -19.04 9.51 5.43
C LYS A 412 -18.78 10.30 4.15
N ARG A 413 -19.84 10.76 3.48
CA ARG A 413 -19.72 11.57 2.24
C ARG A 413 -18.89 12.83 2.46
N ARG A 414 -19.21 13.63 3.49
CA ARG A 414 -18.50 14.87 3.83
C ARG A 414 -17.07 14.59 4.29
N PHE A 415 -16.85 13.50 5.01
CA PHE A 415 -15.52 13.08 5.46
C PHE A 415 -14.60 12.82 4.26
N TYR A 416 -15.01 11.95 3.33
CA TYR A 416 -14.20 11.65 2.14
C TYR A 416 -14.07 12.86 1.20
N ASP A 417 -15.10 13.71 1.09
CA ASP A 417 -14.98 14.97 0.35
C ASP A 417 -13.93 15.91 0.93
N ALA A 418 -13.81 15.94 2.26
CA ALA A 418 -12.76 16.71 2.91
C ALA A 418 -11.38 16.12 2.60
N LEU A 419 -11.20 14.79 2.66
CA LEU A 419 -9.92 14.15 2.32
C LEU A 419 -9.47 14.41 0.88
N VAL A 420 -10.39 14.44 -0.09
CA VAL A 420 -10.06 14.76 -1.48
C VAL A 420 -9.74 16.25 -1.64
N ARG A 421 -10.57 17.14 -1.10
CA ARG A 421 -10.36 18.60 -1.19
C ARG A 421 -9.03 19.01 -0.55
N ASP A 422 -8.71 18.37 0.57
CA ASP A 422 -7.59 18.72 1.42
C ASP A 422 -6.44 17.70 1.25
N ALA A 423 -6.35 17.03 0.08
CA ALA A 423 -5.44 15.91 -0.15
C ALA A 423 -3.95 16.24 0.09
N ASP A 424 -3.53 17.47 -0.22
CA ASP A 424 -2.17 17.94 0.06
C ASP A 424 -1.89 18.09 1.55
N ASP A 425 -2.92 18.07 2.41
CA ASP A 425 -2.74 18.08 3.85
C ASP A 425 -2.28 16.71 4.40
N TYR A 426 -2.44 15.63 3.63
CA TYR A 426 -2.23 14.25 4.06
C TYR A 426 -1.27 13.47 3.14
N PRO A 427 -0.03 13.94 2.87
CA PRO A 427 0.92 13.20 2.06
C PRO A 427 1.32 11.90 2.74
N ALA A 428 1.78 10.92 1.94
CA ALA A 428 2.35 9.68 2.46
C ALA A 428 3.51 9.96 3.43
N GLY A 429 3.58 9.17 4.50
CA GLY A 429 4.50 9.36 5.63
C GLY A 429 3.96 10.27 6.74
N SER A 430 2.89 11.04 6.51
CA SER A 430 2.26 11.83 7.58
C SER A 430 1.65 10.93 8.64
N ILE A 431 1.62 11.39 9.88
CA ILE A 431 0.92 10.74 10.99
C ILE A 431 -0.41 11.47 11.19
N VAL A 432 -1.52 10.74 11.12
CA VAL A 432 -2.85 11.28 11.43
C VAL A 432 -3.23 10.93 12.85
N VAL A 433 -3.69 11.94 13.60
CA VAL A 433 -4.24 11.78 14.94
C VAL A 433 -5.75 11.83 14.84
N ILE A 434 -6.38 10.70 15.16
CA ILE A 434 -7.81 10.51 15.14
C ILE A 434 -8.31 10.52 16.57
N HIS A 435 -9.31 11.34 16.85
CA HIS A 435 -9.82 11.54 18.21
C HIS A 435 -11.35 11.45 18.23
N GLY A 436 -11.88 10.85 19.29
CA GLY A 436 -13.31 10.80 19.57
C GLY A 436 -13.71 9.62 20.44
N PHE A 437 -14.99 9.58 20.78
CA PHE A 437 -15.58 8.57 21.66
C PHE A 437 -15.64 7.19 21.00
N ALA A 438 -15.37 6.15 21.80
CA ALA A 438 -15.69 4.78 21.44
C ALA A 438 -17.04 4.39 22.07
N PRO A 439 -18.07 4.03 21.27
CA PRO A 439 -19.40 3.73 21.81
C PRO A 439 -19.46 2.54 22.78
N TRP A 440 -18.50 1.62 22.72
CA TRP A 440 -18.39 0.45 23.62
C TRP A 440 -17.51 0.71 24.84
N ASP A 441 -16.81 1.84 24.89
CA ASP A 441 -16.03 2.20 26.06
C ASP A 441 -17.02 2.60 27.16
N HIS A 442 -17.14 1.77 28.19
CA HIS A 442 -18.05 1.97 29.33
C HIS A 442 -17.78 3.30 30.06
N TYR A 443 -16.58 3.85 29.91
CA TYR A 443 -16.19 5.12 30.52
C TYR A 443 -16.61 6.34 29.68
N ASN A 444 -17.04 6.12 28.43
CA ASN A 444 -17.37 7.17 27.47
C ASN A 444 -16.26 8.24 27.39
N VAL A 445 -14.99 7.80 27.44
CA VAL A 445 -13.83 8.69 27.40
C VAL A 445 -13.37 8.83 25.94
N PRO A 446 -13.18 10.06 25.45
CA PRO A 446 -12.61 10.25 24.13
C PRO A 446 -11.13 9.87 24.19
N HIS A 447 -10.66 9.10 23.22
CA HIS A 447 -9.26 8.67 23.18
C HIS A 447 -8.67 8.80 21.79
N TYR A 448 -7.34 8.84 21.75
CA TYR A 448 -6.56 9.05 20.55
C TYR A 448 -6.21 7.74 19.87
N HIS A 449 -6.20 7.76 18.55
CA HIS A 449 -5.57 6.76 17.70
C HIS A 449 -4.64 7.44 16.72
N THR A 450 -3.50 6.82 16.45
CA THR A 450 -2.50 7.33 15.52
C THR A 450 -2.20 6.31 14.44
N PHE A 451 -2.08 6.80 13.21
CA PHE A 451 -1.75 5.99 12.04
C PHE A 451 -0.81 6.77 11.14
N PHE A 452 0.08 6.07 10.45
CA PHE A 452 0.74 6.65 9.28
C PHE A 452 -0.20 6.61 8.08
N VAL A 453 -0.15 7.66 7.26
CA VAL A 453 -0.58 7.60 5.86
C VAL A 453 0.47 6.78 5.11
N TYR A 454 0.14 5.55 4.78
CA TYR A 454 1.06 4.64 4.09
C TYR A 454 1.18 4.95 2.60
N GLU A 455 0.04 5.26 1.97
CA GLU A 455 -0.04 5.48 0.52
C GLU A 455 -1.08 6.56 0.18
N THR A 456 -0.79 7.32 -0.88
CA THR A 456 -1.73 8.25 -1.50
C THR A 456 -1.96 7.87 -2.95
N ASP A 457 -3.16 8.10 -3.47
CA ASP A 457 -3.43 7.97 -4.89
C ASP A 457 -2.73 9.10 -5.67
N PRO A 458 -1.82 8.82 -6.62
CA PRO A 458 -1.14 9.86 -7.39
C PRO A 458 -2.08 10.71 -8.25
N VAL A 459 -3.30 10.28 -8.57
CA VAL A 459 -4.23 11.10 -9.37
C VAL A 459 -4.98 12.11 -8.50
N SER A 460 -5.75 11.62 -7.51
CA SER A 460 -6.54 12.48 -6.63
C SER A 460 -5.73 13.13 -5.52
N GLY A 461 -4.58 12.54 -5.19
CA GLY A 461 -3.75 12.91 -4.06
C GLY A 461 -4.23 12.39 -2.70
N MET A 462 -5.42 11.80 -2.67
CA MET A 462 -6.09 11.41 -1.44
C MET A 462 -5.30 10.28 -0.74
N PRO A 463 -5.19 10.29 0.59
CA PRO A 463 -4.65 9.16 1.35
C PRO A 463 -5.56 7.94 1.16
N THR A 464 -5.02 6.84 0.65
CA THR A 464 -5.78 5.62 0.36
C THR A 464 -5.59 4.55 1.42
N LEU A 465 -4.38 4.48 2.01
CA LEU A 465 -4.02 3.47 2.99
C LEU A 465 -3.40 4.07 4.25
N LEU A 466 -3.79 3.50 5.37
CA LEU A 466 -3.30 3.77 6.70
C LEU A 466 -2.64 2.53 7.28
N VAL A 467 -1.63 2.74 8.11
CA VAL A 467 -1.02 1.66 8.89
C VAL A 467 -0.80 2.11 10.33
N GLY A 468 -1.10 1.20 11.25
CA GLY A 468 -1.00 1.44 12.69
C GLY A 468 -1.39 0.19 13.46
N ASN A 469 -1.18 0.23 14.78
CA ASN A 469 -1.50 -0.86 15.69
C ASN A 469 -2.65 -0.45 16.63
N ALA A 470 -3.89 -0.54 16.13
CA ALA A 470 -5.10 -0.36 16.94
C ALA A 470 -5.76 -1.73 17.15
N GLY A 471 -5.26 -2.48 18.15
CA GLY A 471 -5.61 -3.87 18.47
C GLY A 471 -4.77 -4.92 17.72
N LYS A 472 -4.55 -4.72 16.42
CA LYS A 472 -3.60 -5.54 15.63
C LYS A 472 -2.92 -4.64 14.59
N PRO A 473 -1.60 -4.74 14.38
CA PRO A 473 -0.92 -3.96 13.35
C PRO A 473 -1.39 -4.43 11.98
N ARG A 474 -1.89 -3.49 11.17
CA ARG A 474 -2.44 -3.81 9.84
C ARG A 474 -2.36 -2.63 8.89
N LEU A 475 -2.28 -2.94 7.59
CA LEU A 475 -2.40 -1.98 6.50
C LEU A 475 -3.84 -1.96 5.98
N SER A 476 -4.57 -0.89 6.24
CA SER A 476 -6.02 -0.79 6.01
C SER A 476 -6.39 0.48 5.24
N SER A 477 -7.55 0.47 4.57
CA SER A 477 -8.18 1.69 4.08
C SER A 477 -8.81 2.48 5.24
N TRP A 478 -9.41 3.64 4.96
CA TRP A 478 -10.06 4.45 6.00
C TRP A 478 -11.33 3.81 6.56
N GLU A 479 -12.10 3.09 5.74
CA GLU A 479 -13.38 2.50 6.18
C GLU A 479 -13.20 1.54 7.36
N PRO A 480 -12.32 0.51 7.35
CA PRO A 480 -12.14 -0.38 8.51
C PRO A 480 -11.54 0.34 9.73
N VAL A 481 -10.72 1.38 9.52
CA VAL A 481 -10.12 2.17 10.61
C VAL A 481 -11.18 3.00 11.33
N MET A 482 -12.06 3.67 10.57
CA MET A 482 -13.02 4.64 11.11
C MET A 482 -14.39 4.02 11.45
N ALA A 483 -14.81 2.95 10.75
CA ALA A 483 -16.17 2.42 10.88
C ALA A 483 -16.49 1.82 12.23
N ARG A 484 -15.47 1.37 12.99
CA ARG A 484 -15.69 0.89 14.36
C ARG A 484 -16.23 2.04 15.22
N THR A 485 -15.64 3.22 15.14
CA THR A 485 -16.05 4.41 15.91
C THR A 485 -16.43 5.59 15.00
N PRO A 486 -17.66 5.63 14.46
CA PRO A 486 -18.04 6.65 13.48
C PRO A 486 -18.04 8.09 14.02
N GLY A 487 -18.06 8.28 15.34
CA GLY A 487 -17.94 9.61 15.96
C GLY A 487 -16.55 10.23 15.85
N ARG A 488 -15.51 9.43 15.55
CA ARG A 488 -14.14 9.92 15.46
C ARG A 488 -13.93 10.84 14.26
N LYS A 489 -13.00 11.78 14.43
CA LYS A 489 -12.58 12.78 13.44
C LYS A 489 -11.06 12.91 13.44
N ILE A 490 -10.49 13.39 12.33
CA ILE A 490 -9.07 13.73 12.28
C ILE A 490 -8.90 15.08 12.97
N GLU A 491 -8.00 15.15 13.94
CA GLU A 491 -7.80 16.35 14.76
C GLU A 491 -6.44 17.01 14.48
N GLN A 492 -5.39 16.21 14.33
CA GLN A 492 -4.05 16.70 13.97
C GLN A 492 -3.46 15.84 12.83
N VAL A 493 -2.58 16.47 12.06
CA VAL A 493 -1.67 15.80 11.11
C VAL A 493 -0.25 16.22 11.46
N ILE A 494 0.65 15.26 11.66
CA ILE A 494 2.06 15.51 11.96
C ILE A 494 2.86 15.05 10.75
N ARG A 495 3.71 15.92 10.19
CA ARG A 495 4.57 15.58 9.05
C ARG A 495 6.02 15.67 9.47
N ALA A 496 6.78 14.61 9.26
CA ALA A 496 8.22 14.67 9.39
C ALA A 496 8.81 15.56 8.29
N HIS A 497 9.69 16.49 8.65
CA HIS A 497 10.47 17.23 7.66
C HIS A 497 11.36 16.28 6.89
N ILE A 498 11.37 16.40 5.55
CA ILE A 498 12.07 15.43 4.73
C ILE A 498 13.59 15.44 4.99
N ASP A 499 14.18 16.61 5.19
CA ASP A 499 15.62 16.72 5.43
C ASP A 499 16.01 16.06 6.76
N TRP A 500 15.15 16.16 7.78
CA TRP A 500 15.30 15.42 9.03
C TRP A 500 15.13 13.92 8.81
N LEU A 501 14.08 13.50 8.08
CA LEU A 501 13.77 12.10 7.86
C LEU A 501 14.89 11.37 7.08
N VAL A 502 15.44 11.99 6.04
CA VAL A 502 16.59 11.47 5.29
C VAL A 502 17.81 11.30 6.20
N ARG A 503 18.08 12.29 7.07
CA ARG A 503 19.20 12.24 8.00
C ARG A 503 19.10 11.07 8.98
N VAL A 504 17.91 10.85 9.56
CA VAL A 504 17.71 9.78 10.56
C VAL A 504 17.58 8.39 9.92
N THR A 505 16.97 8.26 8.75
CA THR A 505 16.85 6.96 8.05
C THR A 505 18.10 6.57 7.24
N GLY A 506 18.98 7.54 7.00
CA GLY A 506 20.19 7.38 6.18
C GLY A 506 19.90 7.45 4.68
N GLU A 507 20.93 7.79 3.90
CA GLU A 507 20.83 7.78 2.45
C GLU A 507 20.88 6.33 1.93
N ARG A 508 19.76 5.88 1.36
CA ARG A 508 19.72 4.61 0.61
C ARG A 508 20.06 4.87 -0.84
N SER A 509 21.10 4.22 -1.36
CA SER A 509 21.38 4.20 -2.80
C SER A 509 20.44 3.23 -3.52
N GLY A 510 20.10 3.54 -4.77
CA GLY A 510 19.27 2.68 -5.62
C GLY A 510 17.95 3.30 -6.03
N GLU A 511 17.22 2.55 -6.85
CA GLU A 511 15.85 2.84 -7.22
C GLU A 511 14.92 2.55 -6.03
N PRO A 512 13.93 3.42 -5.73
CA PRO A 512 12.98 3.14 -4.67
C PRO A 512 12.19 1.85 -4.98
N ASP A 513 12.17 0.92 -4.03
CA ASP A 513 11.29 -0.24 -4.11
C ASP A 513 9.83 0.20 -4.14
N VAL A 514 9.04 -0.38 -5.03
CA VAL A 514 7.59 -0.21 -4.99
C VAL A 514 7.06 -1.00 -3.79
N PRO A 515 6.55 -0.33 -2.74
CA PRO A 515 6.13 -1.04 -1.55
C PRO A 515 4.94 -1.95 -1.90
N PRO A 516 4.81 -3.15 -1.33
CA PRO A 516 3.69 -4.02 -1.67
C PRO A 516 2.37 -3.45 -1.13
N LEU A 517 1.28 -3.65 -1.89
CA LEU A 517 -0.07 -3.59 -1.33
C LEU A 517 -0.41 -4.98 -0.79
N LEU A 518 -0.24 -5.18 0.51
CA LEU A 518 -0.55 -6.46 1.15
C LEU A 518 -2.02 -6.82 0.92
N ALA A 519 -2.33 -8.00 0.41
CA ALA A 519 -3.71 -8.43 0.23
C ALA A 519 -4.35 -8.86 1.56
N VAL A 520 -3.52 -9.24 2.53
CA VAL A 520 -3.94 -9.72 3.86
C VAL A 520 -3.75 -8.61 4.88
N ASN A 521 -4.69 -8.52 5.83
CA ASN A 521 -4.64 -7.61 6.97
C ASN A 521 -3.87 -8.20 8.15
#